data_AF-A0A455T1S3-F1
#
_entry.id   AF-A0A455T1S3-F1
#
_cell.length_a   1.000
_cell.length_b   1.000
_cell.length_c   1.000
_cell.angle_alpha   90.00
_cell.angle_beta   90.00
_cell.angle_gamma   90.00
#
_symmetry.space_group_name_H-M   'P 1'
#
loop_
_entity.id
_entity.type
_entity.pdbx_description
1 polymer ?
#
loop_
_entity_poly.entity_id
_entity_poly.type
_entity_poly.pdbx_seq_one_letter_code
_entity_poly.pdbx_strand_id
1 'polypeptide(L)'
;MLGSDRYHDSDELTLPPPPGLHSLLAKGSQDIHPELKRRLDFKLSDLIDELKEIGGSGNLINIHRERLRKLLRPFIKKQLQEIGTPISSHKDIDEAVESGLNYSSKALEEALKEEDLKYRILATEADQRLAAKAREDRQHHGSLSDSERRDLAVLAALEVRGLVPTSKISDELLTQLHADANWYEEVFDKGKEIIEWPPEESFRRQQSSSGD
;
A
#
# COMPACT_ATOMS: atom_id res chain seq x y z
N MET A 1 -49.06 26.39 38.79
CA MET A 1 -48.58 27.16 37.63
C MET A 1 -47.31 27.90 38.05
N LEU A 2 -46.22 27.73 37.28
CA LEU A 2 -44.99 28.56 37.19
C LEU A 2 -44.17 28.68 38.50
N GLY A 3 -42.86 28.40 38.58
CA GLY A 3 -41.80 28.22 37.60
C GLY A 3 -40.51 28.84 38.17
N SER A 4 -39.36 28.24 37.81
CA SER A 4 -37.97 28.74 37.92
C SER A 4 -37.24 28.50 39.26
N ASP A 5 -36.32 27.52 39.32
CA ASP A 5 -34.90 27.56 38.90
C ASP A 5 -34.02 28.50 39.72
N ARG A 6 -33.08 27.93 40.48
CA ARG A 6 -31.63 28.25 40.43
C ARG A 6 -30.78 27.06 40.93
N TYR A 7 -30.05 26.44 39.99
CA TYR A 7 -28.70 25.87 40.16
C TYR A 7 -27.76 26.94 40.77
N HIS A 8 -26.68 26.71 41.53
CA HIS A 8 -25.46 25.89 41.42
C HIS A 8 -24.74 26.09 42.81
N ASP A 9 -23.74 25.37 43.32
CA ASP A 9 -22.63 24.61 42.75
C ASP A 9 -22.25 23.52 43.76
N SER A 10 -22.14 22.28 43.30
CA SER A 10 -21.34 21.28 44.02
C SER A 10 -19.91 21.45 43.52
N ASP A 11 -19.00 21.86 44.40
CA ASP A 11 -17.55 21.80 44.16
C ASP A 11 -17.18 20.35 43.80
N GLU A 12 -17.11 20.06 42.49
CA GLU A 12 -16.44 18.88 41.98
C GLU A 12 -14.95 19.04 42.31
N LEU A 13 -14.53 18.42 43.42
CA LEU A 13 -13.15 18.06 43.70
C LEU A 13 -12.61 17.25 42.52
N THR A 14 -12.07 17.95 41.52
CA THR A 14 -11.37 17.33 40.40
C THR A 14 -10.04 16.84 40.93
N LEU A 15 -10.00 15.59 41.38
CA LEU A 15 -8.75 14.92 41.70
C LEU A 15 -7.90 14.84 40.42
N PRO A 16 -6.61 15.20 40.47
CA PRO A 16 -5.73 14.99 39.33
C PRO A 16 -5.68 13.48 39.00
N PRO A 17 -5.70 13.09 37.72
CA PRO A 17 -5.58 11.70 37.34
C PRO A 17 -4.25 11.12 37.85
N PRO A 18 -4.21 9.85 38.28
CA PRO A 18 -3.00 9.26 38.84
C PRO A 18 -1.85 9.33 37.83
N PRO A 19 -0.62 9.59 38.31
CA PRO A 19 0.56 9.65 37.46
C PRO A 19 0.76 8.30 36.77
N GLY A 20 0.67 8.29 35.43
CA GLY A 20 0.73 7.09 34.60
C GLY A 20 -0.42 6.95 33.59
N LEU A 21 -1.51 7.73 33.73
CA LEU A 21 -2.55 7.85 32.71
C LEU A 21 -2.22 9.00 31.75
N HIS A 22 -1.47 8.70 30.69
CA HIS A 22 -1.46 9.58 29.53
C HIS A 22 -2.86 9.52 28.90
N SER A 23 -3.64 10.57 29.13
CA SER A 23 -4.89 10.80 28.41
C SER A 23 -4.57 10.79 26.91
N LEU A 24 -5.10 9.79 26.18
CA LEU A 24 -5.01 9.69 24.72
C LEU A 24 -5.68 10.87 24.01
N LEU A 25 -6.44 11.66 24.75
CA LEU A 25 -7.22 12.77 24.23
C LEU A 25 -6.47 14.09 24.47
N ALA A 26 -5.28 14.21 23.90
CA ALA A 26 -4.89 15.50 23.37
C ALA A 26 -5.88 15.80 22.23
N LYS A 27 -6.89 16.60 22.54
CA LYS A 27 -7.84 17.19 21.59
C LYS A 27 -7.13 17.53 20.27
N GLY A 28 -7.48 16.81 19.20
CA GLY A 28 -7.16 17.22 17.83
C GLY A 28 -6.03 16.52 17.10
N SER A 29 -5.35 15.52 17.67
CA SER A 29 -4.32 14.79 16.90
C SER A 29 -4.89 13.51 16.28
N GLN A 30 -5.01 13.49 14.96
CA GLN A 30 -5.06 12.27 14.12
C GLN A 30 -3.78 11.42 14.24
N ASP A 31 -2.93 11.70 15.24
CA ASP A 31 -1.63 11.12 15.38
C ASP A 31 -1.72 9.79 16.12
N ILE A 32 -1.13 8.80 15.48
CA ILE A 32 -1.02 7.44 15.97
C ILE A 32 -0.14 7.43 17.23
N HIS A 33 -0.49 6.58 18.21
CA HIS A 33 0.29 6.41 19.43
C HIS A 33 1.78 6.14 19.11
N PRO A 34 2.76 6.84 19.73
CA PRO A 34 4.18 6.74 19.37
C PRO A 34 4.75 5.31 19.44
N GLU A 35 4.33 4.53 20.44
CA GLU A 35 4.77 3.14 20.55
C GLU A 35 4.16 2.25 19.47
N LEU A 36 2.90 2.50 19.07
CA LEU A 36 2.29 1.80 17.94
C LEU A 36 3.01 2.16 16.64
N LYS A 37 3.39 3.44 16.48
CA LYS A 37 4.17 3.93 15.34
C LYS A 37 5.47 3.17 15.20
N ARG A 38 6.27 3.12 16.28
CA ARG A 38 7.55 2.42 16.29
C ARG A 38 7.42 0.94 15.91
N ARG A 39 6.41 0.24 16.45
CA ARG A 39 6.18 -1.18 16.13
C ARG A 39 5.70 -1.38 14.70
N LEU A 40 4.90 -0.46 14.17
CA LEU A 40 4.51 -0.45 12.77
C LEU A 40 5.70 -0.18 11.86
N ASP A 41 6.59 0.74 12.21
CA ASP A 41 7.78 1.04 11.41
C ASP A 41 8.68 -0.19 11.26
N PHE A 42 8.92 -0.92 12.34
CA PHE A 42 9.64 -2.21 12.25
C PHE A 42 8.92 -3.20 11.34
N LYS A 43 7.61 -3.37 11.53
CA LYS A 43 6.84 -4.30 10.70
C LYS A 43 6.84 -3.91 9.22
N LEU A 44 6.81 -2.62 8.91
CA LEU A 44 6.86 -2.10 7.55
C LEU A 44 8.23 -2.27 6.93
N SER A 45 9.31 -2.08 7.71
CA SER A 45 10.67 -2.38 7.26
C SER A 45 10.80 -3.85 6.85
N ASP A 46 10.35 -4.79 7.70
CA ASP A 46 10.36 -6.22 7.38
C ASP A 46 9.57 -6.52 6.09
N LEU A 47 8.42 -5.85 5.90
CA LEU A 47 7.60 -6.01 4.71
C LEU A 47 8.27 -5.44 3.46
N ILE A 48 8.97 -4.32 3.57
CA ILE A 48 9.73 -3.74 2.46
C ILE A 48 10.86 -4.69 2.06
N ASP A 49 11.55 -5.30 3.03
CA ASP A 49 12.60 -6.27 2.75
C ASP A 49 12.04 -7.55 2.11
N GLU A 50 10.89 -8.05 2.57
CA GLU A 50 10.17 -9.16 1.91
C GLU A 50 9.78 -8.80 0.47
N LEU A 51 9.23 -7.60 0.25
CA LEU A 51 8.86 -7.11 -1.07
C LEU A 51 10.08 -6.96 -2.00
N LYS A 52 11.24 -6.57 -1.47
CA LYS A 52 12.50 -6.54 -2.23
C LYS A 52 12.96 -7.93 -2.63
N GLU A 53 12.87 -8.89 -1.71
CA GLU A 53 13.23 -10.29 -1.98
C GLU A 53 12.34 -10.89 -3.08
N ILE A 54 11.02 -10.67 -2.97
CA ILE A 54 10.03 -11.12 -3.96
C ILE A 54 10.20 -10.39 -5.30
N GLY A 55 10.49 -9.08 -5.26
CA GLY A 55 10.76 -8.25 -6.44
C GLY A 55 12.09 -8.58 -7.12
N GLY A 56 12.91 -9.43 -6.48
CA GLY A 56 14.15 -9.97 -7.01
C GLY A 56 14.03 -10.49 -8.44
N SER A 57 15.12 -10.36 -9.22
CA SER A 57 15.22 -10.65 -10.66
C SER A 57 14.41 -9.75 -11.61
N GLY A 58 13.76 -8.69 -11.10
CA GLY A 58 13.15 -7.63 -11.91
C GLY A 58 11.68 -7.85 -12.26
N ASN A 59 10.98 -8.67 -11.48
CA ASN A 59 9.51 -8.73 -11.50
C ASN A 59 8.91 -7.43 -10.95
N LEU A 60 7.69 -7.11 -11.38
CA LEU A 60 6.92 -6.03 -10.76
C LEU A 60 6.07 -6.60 -9.64
N ILE A 61 5.80 -5.80 -8.63
CA ILE A 61 4.81 -6.09 -7.60
C ILE A 61 3.68 -5.08 -7.72
N ASN A 62 2.45 -5.55 -7.68
CA ASN A 62 1.27 -4.71 -7.50
C ASN A 62 0.80 -4.83 -6.05
N ILE A 63 0.88 -3.74 -5.27
CA ILE A 63 0.44 -3.73 -3.88
C ILE A 63 -1.04 -3.40 -3.78
N HIS A 64 -1.86 -4.40 -3.44
CA HIS A 64 -3.28 -4.21 -3.20
C HIS A 64 -3.54 -3.62 -1.82
N ARG A 65 -3.90 -2.33 -1.78
CA ARG A 65 -4.19 -1.60 -0.53
C ARG A 65 -5.21 -2.31 0.36
N GLU A 66 -6.29 -2.84 -0.20
CA GLU A 66 -7.31 -3.54 0.59
C GLU A 66 -6.77 -4.82 1.25
N ARG A 67 -5.98 -5.61 0.51
CA ARG A 67 -5.36 -6.85 1.01
C ARG A 67 -4.32 -6.53 2.08
N LEU A 68 -3.50 -5.51 1.86
CA LEU A 68 -2.55 -4.99 2.85
C LEU A 68 -3.25 -4.58 4.14
N ARG A 69 -4.34 -3.81 4.04
CA ARG A 69 -5.10 -3.36 5.22
C ARG A 69 -5.67 -4.52 6.02
N LYS A 70 -6.15 -5.58 5.35
CA LYS A 70 -6.65 -6.78 6.03
C LYS A 70 -5.54 -7.54 6.75
N LEU A 71 -4.33 -7.59 6.20
CA LEU A 71 -3.16 -8.20 6.86
C LEU A 71 -2.65 -7.39 8.06
N LEU A 72 -2.61 -6.06 7.95
CA LEU A 72 -2.11 -5.19 9.01
C LEU A 72 -3.10 -5.00 10.16
N ARG A 73 -4.41 -5.12 9.90
CA ARG A 73 -5.46 -4.89 10.90
C ARG A 73 -5.34 -5.80 12.14
N PRO A 74 -5.18 -7.14 12.02
CA PRO A 74 -4.96 -8.02 13.16
C PRO A 74 -3.69 -7.68 13.95
N PHE A 75 -2.61 -7.35 13.23
CA PHE A 75 -1.36 -6.92 13.86
C PHE A 75 -1.58 -5.67 14.70
N ILE A 76 -2.17 -4.61 14.14
CA ILE A 76 -2.46 -3.36 14.86
C ILE A 76 -3.34 -3.61 16.08
N LYS A 77 -4.41 -4.42 15.94
CA LYS A 77 -5.28 -4.78 17.08
C LYS A 77 -4.50 -5.47 18.20
N LYS A 78 -3.63 -6.43 17.86
CA LYS A 78 -2.77 -7.13 18.84
C LYS A 78 -1.79 -6.16 19.52
N GLN A 79 -1.17 -5.27 18.75
CA GLN A 79 -0.23 -4.29 19.31
C GLN A 79 -0.92 -3.30 20.26
N LEU A 80 -2.12 -2.83 19.92
CA LEU A 80 -2.92 -1.97 20.81
C LEU A 80 -3.26 -2.66 22.14
N GLN A 81 -3.53 -3.97 22.13
CA GLN A 81 -3.78 -4.74 23.35
C GLN A 81 -2.49 -4.89 24.20
N GLU A 82 -1.36 -5.17 23.57
CA GLU A 82 -0.06 -5.36 24.25
C GLU A 82 0.52 -4.06 24.83
N ILE A 83 0.28 -2.92 24.19
CA ILE A 83 0.68 -1.60 24.70
C ILE A 83 -0.09 -1.25 25.99
N GLY A 84 -1.20 -1.94 26.27
CA GLY A 84 -2.03 -1.68 27.44
C GLY A 84 -2.70 -0.31 27.37
N THR A 85 -2.97 0.18 26.15
CA THR A 85 -3.64 1.47 25.97
C THR A 85 -5.00 1.45 26.69
N PRO A 86 -5.31 2.44 27.55
CA PRO A 86 -6.60 2.52 28.22
C PRO A 86 -7.66 2.89 27.19
N ILE A 87 -8.23 1.87 26.56
CA ILE A 87 -9.23 2.05 25.51
C ILE A 87 -10.60 2.01 26.17
N SER A 88 -11.30 3.14 26.16
CA SER A 88 -12.54 3.35 26.89
C SER A 88 -13.77 2.80 26.16
N SER A 89 -13.70 2.62 24.84
CA SER A 89 -14.81 2.09 24.04
C SER A 89 -14.33 1.30 22.81
N HIS A 90 -15.20 0.42 22.28
CA HIS A 90 -14.95 -0.27 21.02
C HIS A 90 -14.72 0.68 19.84
N LYS A 91 -15.36 1.86 19.86
CA LYS A 91 -15.22 2.88 18.81
C LYS A 91 -13.79 3.44 18.77
N ASP A 92 -13.19 3.66 19.95
CA ASP A 92 -11.82 4.17 20.05
C ASP A 92 -10.79 3.14 19.54
N ILE A 93 -11.07 1.84 19.71
CA ILE A 93 -10.25 0.76 19.13
C ILE A 93 -10.27 0.87 17.61
N ASP A 94 -11.45 0.99 17.02
CA ASP A 94 -11.59 1.01 15.56
C ASP A 94 -10.99 2.29 14.95
N GLU A 95 -11.10 3.43 15.62
CA GLU A 95 -10.43 4.68 15.21
C GLU A 95 -8.90 4.59 15.29
N ALA A 96 -8.35 3.98 16.35
CA ALA A 96 -6.91 3.75 16.47
C ALA A 96 -6.39 2.76 15.42
N VAL A 97 -7.15 1.70 15.14
CA VAL A 97 -6.86 0.74 14.06
C VAL A 97 -6.85 1.44 12.70
N GLU A 98 -7.86 2.26 12.42
CA GLU A 98 -7.98 2.98 11.16
C GLU A 98 -6.85 3.98 10.96
N SER A 99 -6.47 4.69 12.02
CA SER A 99 -5.31 5.60 12.02
C SER A 99 -4.01 4.86 11.75
N GLY A 100 -3.80 3.70 12.39
CA GLY A 100 -2.63 2.84 12.14
C GLY A 100 -2.57 2.30 10.70
N LEU A 101 -3.72 1.93 10.12
CA LEU A 101 -3.82 1.45 8.74
C LEU A 101 -3.50 2.56 7.73
N ASN A 102 -3.98 3.77 7.97
CA ASN A 102 -3.73 4.92 7.11
C ASN A 102 -2.26 5.35 7.19
N TYR A 103 -1.68 5.39 8.39
CA TYR A 103 -0.25 5.59 8.59
C TYR A 103 0.59 4.55 7.82
N SER A 104 0.27 3.27 8.00
CA SER A 104 1.03 2.19 7.38
C SER A 104 0.99 2.23 5.86
N SER A 105 -0.17 2.56 5.29
CA SER A 105 -0.33 2.70 3.83
C SER A 105 0.55 3.83 3.30
N LYS A 106 0.55 4.98 3.98
CA LYS A 106 1.31 6.16 3.58
C LYS A 106 2.82 5.96 3.74
N ALA A 107 3.24 5.43 4.88
CA ALA A 107 4.65 5.16 5.17
C ALA A 107 5.23 4.13 4.19
N LEU A 108 4.48 3.08 3.84
CA LEU A 108 4.90 2.12 2.82
C LEU A 108 5.02 2.79 1.44
N GLU A 109 4.05 3.61 1.05
CA GLU A 109 4.09 4.32 -0.23
C GLU A 109 5.28 5.30 -0.32
N GLU A 110 5.60 6.00 0.77
CA GLU A 110 6.75 6.91 0.85
C GLU A 110 8.07 6.14 0.78
N ALA A 111 8.24 5.08 1.58
CA ALA A 111 9.46 4.28 1.59
C ALA A 111 9.76 3.64 0.23
N LEU A 112 8.72 3.14 -0.46
CA LEU A 112 8.86 2.56 -1.80
C LEU A 112 9.21 3.60 -2.88
N LYS A 113 8.86 4.88 -2.67
CA LYS A 113 9.21 5.98 -3.59
C LYS A 113 10.64 6.47 -3.40
N GLU A 114 11.16 6.47 -2.17
CA GLU A 114 12.50 6.98 -1.85
C GLU A 114 13.62 6.03 -2.27
N GLU A 115 13.38 4.72 -2.27
CA GLU A 115 14.40 3.72 -2.58
C GLU A 115 14.70 3.52 -4.09
N ASP A 116 14.18 4.38 -4.97
CA ASP A 116 14.28 4.23 -6.44
C ASP A 116 13.69 2.91 -6.99
N LEU A 117 12.95 2.20 -6.13
CA LEU A 117 12.16 0.99 -6.43
C LEU A 117 10.84 1.31 -7.15
N LYS A 118 10.65 2.58 -7.53
CA LYS A 118 9.44 3.13 -8.17
C LYS A 118 8.96 2.32 -9.37
N TYR A 119 9.89 1.75 -10.12
CA TYR A 119 9.55 1.09 -11.37
C TYR A 119 9.16 -0.37 -11.18
N ARG A 120 9.16 -0.89 -9.93
CA ARG A 120 9.03 -2.34 -9.68
C ARG A 120 8.11 -2.79 -8.55
N ILE A 121 7.59 -1.91 -7.70
CA ILE A 121 6.80 -2.35 -6.53
C ILE A 121 5.37 -1.76 -6.49
N LEU A 122 5.01 -0.91 -7.46
CA LEU A 122 3.67 -0.32 -7.58
C LEU A 122 3.22 -0.28 -9.04
N ALA A 123 2.89 -1.44 -9.61
CA ALA A 123 2.43 -1.51 -11.00
C ALA A 123 1.16 -0.67 -11.24
N THR A 124 1.23 0.24 -12.21
CA THR A 124 0.08 1.03 -12.68
C THR A 124 -0.83 0.20 -13.59
N GLU A 125 -2.03 0.71 -13.88
CA GLU A 125 -2.93 0.07 -14.86
C GLU A 125 -2.28 -0.01 -16.25
N ALA A 126 -1.49 0.99 -16.64
CA ALA A 126 -0.71 0.96 -17.86
C ALA A 126 0.29 -0.21 -17.85
N ASP A 127 1.02 -0.41 -16.75
CA ASP A 127 1.98 -1.50 -16.64
C ASP A 127 1.26 -2.87 -16.71
N GLN A 128 0.09 -3.00 -16.11
CA GLN A 128 -0.73 -4.22 -16.22
C GLN A 128 -1.19 -4.50 -17.66
N ARG A 129 -1.67 -3.48 -18.37
CA ARG A 129 -2.06 -3.61 -19.78
C ARG A 129 -0.87 -3.96 -20.66
N LEU A 130 0.30 -3.37 -20.39
CA LEU A 130 1.53 -3.64 -21.12
C LEU A 130 2.02 -5.08 -20.88
N ALA A 131 1.94 -5.60 -19.64
CA ALA A 131 2.25 -7.02 -19.35
C ALA A 131 1.29 -7.97 -20.06
N ALA A 132 -0.01 -7.66 -20.03
CA ALA A 132 -1.02 -8.47 -20.68
C ALA A 132 -0.77 -8.55 -22.18
N LYS A 133 -0.47 -7.40 -22.81
CA LYS A 133 -0.13 -7.31 -24.23
C LYS A 133 1.15 -8.08 -24.56
N ALA A 134 2.21 -7.94 -23.77
CA ALA A 134 3.46 -8.71 -23.95
C ALA A 134 3.23 -10.23 -23.89
N ARG A 135 2.35 -10.70 -23.00
CA ARG A 135 1.98 -12.12 -22.89
C ARG A 135 1.19 -12.59 -24.10
N GLU A 136 0.20 -11.81 -24.52
CA GLU A 136 -0.61 -12.10 -25.71
C GLU A 136 0.30 -12.16 -26.95
N ASP A 137 1.13 -11.16 -27.15
CA ASP A 137 2.05 -11.08 -28.28
C ASP A 137 3.06 -12.22 -28.26
N ARG A 138 3.57 -12.63 -27.09
CA ARG A 138 4.46 -13.80 -26.98
C ARG A 138 3.79 -15.08 -27.49
N GLN A 139 2.50 -15.26 -27.20
CA GLN A 139 1.74 -16.43 -27.67
C GLN A 139 1.58 -16.43 -29.19
N HIS A 140 1.42 -15.25 -29.81
CA HIS A 140 1.20 -15.11 -31.25
C HIS A 140 2.50 -14.99 -32.07
N HIS A 141 3.57 -14.46 -31.45
CA HIS A 141 4.78 -13.99 -32.13
C HIS A 141 6.08 -14.46 -31.46
N GLY A 142 6.07 -15.54 -30.66
CA GLY A 142 7.23 -15.98 -29.86
C GLY A 142 8.54 -16.30 -30.59
N SER A 143 8.59 -16.23 -31.92
CA SER A 143 9.79 -16.44 -32.75
C SER A 143 10.35 -15.17 -33.41
N LEU A 144 9.96 -13.97 -32.97
CA LEU A 144 10.46 -12.70 -33.52
C LEU A 144 11.95 -12.49 -33.26
N SER A 145 12.62 -11.86 -34.23
CA SER A 145 13.98 -11.35 -34.05
C SER A 145 14.02 -10.20 -33.04
N ASP A 146 15.20 -9.90 -32.49
CA ASP A 146 15.38 -8.84 -31.48
C ASP A 146 14.91 -7.47 -32.00
N SER A 147 15.14 -7.18 -33.29
CA SER A 147 14.71 -5.92 -33.91
C SER A 147 13.20 -5.82 -34.01
N GLU A 148 12.52 -6.86 -34.48
CA GLU A 148 11.06 -6.87 -34.62
C GLU A 148 10.37 -6.84 -33.25
N ARG A 149 10.98 -7.48 -32.26
CA ARG A 149 10.51 -7.44 -30.87
C ARG A 149 10.66 -6.05 -30.26
N ARG A 150 11.76 -5.35 -30.55
CA ARG A 150 11.95 -3.96 -30.13
C ARG A 150 10.88 -3.05 -30.73
N ASP A 151 10.62 -3.18 -32.02
CA ASP A 151 9.59 -2.39 -32.70
C ASP A 151 8.20 -2.67 -32.11
N LEU A 152 7.87 -3.94 -31.88
CA LEU A 152 6.62 -4.35 -31.24
C LEU A 152 6.49 -3.77 -29.82
N ALA A 153 7.57 -3.80 -29.04
CA ALA A 153 7.61 -3.26 -27.68
C ALA A 153 7.37 -1.74 -27.64
N VAL A 154 7.98 -0.99 -28.57
CA VAL A 154 7.78 0.45 -28.70
C VAL A 154 6.33 0.77 -29.11
N LEU A 155 5.77 0.03 -30.07
CA LEU A 155 4.37 0.19 -30.49
C LEU A 155 3.41 -0.10 -29.34
N ALA A 156 3.64 -1.17 -28.59
CA ALA A 156 2.86 -1.52 -27.41
C ALA A 156 2.93 -0.44 -26.32
N ALA A 157 4.12 0.09 -26.04
CA ALA A 157 4.31 1.16 -25.07
C ALA A 157 3.56 2.44 -25.48
N LEU A 158 3.63 2.84 -26.75
CA LEU A 158 2.90 3.99 -27.29
C LEU A 158 1.39 3.81 -27.18
N GLU A 159 0.88 2.64 -27.56
CA GLU A 159 -0.55 2.29 -27.51
C GLU A 159 -1.10 2.36 -26.07
N VAL A 160 -0.41 1.72 -25.12
CA VAL A 160 -0.83 1.68 -23.71
C VAL A 160 -0.82 3.08 -23.08
N ARG A 161 0.14 3.93 -23.47
CA ARG A 161 0.22 5.33 -23.01
C ARG A 161 -0.74 6.26 -23.75
N GLY A 162 -1.52 5.75 -24.71
CA GLY A 162 -2.52 6.53 -25.46
C GLY A 162 -1.89 7.59 -26.36
N LEU A 163 -0.65 7.39 -26.79
CA LEU A 163 0.09 8.36 -27.60
C LEU A 163 -0.18 8.14 -29.08
N VAL A 164 -0.60 9.21 -29.75
CA VAL A 164 -0.79 9.24 -31.20
C VAL A 164 0.53 9.66 -31.87
N PRO A 165 0.85 9.17 -33.09
CA PRO A 165 2.12 9.46 -33.78
C PRO A 165 2.45 10.95 -34.01
N THR A 166 1.48 11.86 -33.82
CA THR A 166 1.61 13.30 -34.04
C THR A 166 1.90 14.11 -32.77
N SER A 167 1.97 13.47 -31.61
CA SER A 167 2.21 14.14 -30.34
C SER A 167 3.65 14.66 -30.23
N LYS A 168 3.82 15.89 -29.72
CA LYS A 168 5.14 16.34 -29.24
C LYS A 168 5.49 15.51 -28.00
N ILE A 169 6.58 14.76 -28.08
CA ILE A 169 7.08 13.91 -26.98
C ILE A 169 8.13 14.72 -26.22
N SER A 170 7.95 14.87 -24.89
CA SER A 170 8.99 15.44 -24.03
C SER A 170 10.11 14.44 -23.77
N ASP A 171 11.31 14.89 -23.42
CA ASP A 171 12.44 14.01 -23.11
C ASP A 171 12.12 13.03 -21.95
N GLU A 172 11.32 13.48 -20.98
CA GLU A 172 10.81 12.66 -19.87
C GLU A 172 9.89 11.53 -20.36
N LEU A 173 8.98 11.85 -21.29
CA LEU A 173 8.07 10.86 -21.87
C LEU A 173 8.81 9.88 -22.79
N LEU A 174 9.83 10.35 -23.52
CA LEU A 174 10.70 9.49 -24.33
C LEU A 174 11.48 8.51 -23.46
N THR A 175 12.03 8.98 -22.33
CA THR A 175 12.71 8.15 -21.34
C THR A 175 11.78 7.08 -20.79
N GLN A 176 10.54 7.45 -20.46
CA GLN A 176 9.53 6.50 -19.99
C GLN A 176 9.17 5.45 -21.06
N LEU A 177 9.00 5.86 -22.32
CA LEU A 177 8.71 4.93 -23.42
C LEU A 177 9.83 3.91 -23.65
N HIS A 178 11.09 4.34 -23.54
CA HIS A 178 12.22 3.42 -23.60
C HIS A 178 12.23 2.45 -22.42
N ALA A 179 11.91 2.91 -21.21
CA ALA A 179 11.79 2.05 -20.04
C ALA A 179 10.65 1.03 -20.20
N ASP A 180 9.50 1.47 -20.70
CA ASP A 180 8.33 0.62 -20.96
C ASP A 180 8.63 -0.44 -22.04
N ALA A 181 9.28 -0.06 -23.14
CA ALA A 181 9.67 -0.99 -24.21
C ALA A 181 10.69 -2.04 -23.71
N ASN A 182 11.71 -1.61 -22.96
CA ASN A 182 12.66 -2.54 -22.34
C ASN A 182 11.95 -3.53 -21.40
N TRP A 183 10.99 -3.04 -20.62
CA TRP A 183 10.24 -3.89 -19.70
C TRP A 183 9.32 -4.86 -20.43
N TYR A 184 8.60 -4.40 -21.45
CA TYR A 184 7.78 -5.24 -22.31
C TYR A 184 8.61 -6.41 -22.87
N GLU A 185 9.82 -6.14 -23.37
CA GLU A 185 10.72 -7.17 -23.89
C GLU A 185 11.11 -8.19 -22.81
N GLU A 186 11.34 -7.75 -21.57
CA GLU A 186 11.64 -8.67 -20.47
C GLU A 186 10.44 -9.57 -20.12
N VAL A 187 9.21 -9.06 -20.21
CA VAL A 187 7.99 -9.87 -20.05
C VAL A 187 7.83 -10.85 -21.22
N PHE A 188 8.01 -10.36 -22.45
CA PHE A 188 7.88 -11.14 -23.68
C PHE A 188 8.92 -12.27 -23.76
N ASP A 189 10.19 -11.96 -23.53
CA ASP A 189 11.31 -12.90 -23.70
C ASP A 189 11.49 -13.79 -22.47
N LYS A 190 11.64 -13.17 -21.30
CA LYS A 190 12.05 -13.84 -20.06
C LYS A 190 10.88 -14.29 -19.19
N GLY A 191 9.65 -13.95 -19.58
CA GLY A 191 8.46 -14.33 -18.82
C GLY A 191 8.36 -13.66 -17.46
N LYS A 192 8.89 -12.44 -17.31
CA LYS A 192 8.72 -11.68 -16.07
C LYS A 192 7.25 -11.37 -15.81
N GLU A 193 6.88 -11.31 -14.54
CA GLU A 193 5.50 -11.16 -14.13
C GLU A 193 5.26 -9.94 -13.24
N ILE A 194 3.99 -9.50 -13.23
CA ILE A 194 3.45 -8.67 -12.17
C ILE A 194 2.92 -9.60 -11.09
N ILE A 195 3.58 -9.59 -9.94
CA ILE A 195 3.21 -10.33 -8.75
C ILE A 195 2.19 -9.49 -7.98
N GLU A 196 0.99 -10.02 -7.78
CA GLU A 196 0.04 -9.39 -6.88
C GLU A 196 0.46 -9.65 -5.43
N TRP A 197 0.70 -8.58 -4.68
CA TRP A 197 1.00 -8.69 -3.27
C TRP A 197 0.05 -7.80 -2.46
N PRO A 198 -0.41 -8.24 -1.29
CA PRO A 198 -0.38 -9.61 -0.81
C PRO A 198 -1.11 -10.60 -1.76
N PRO A 199 -0.65 -11.85 -1.88
CA PRO A 199 -1.25 -12.84 -2.79
C PRO A 199 -2.67 -13.21 -2.35
N GLU A 200 -3.55 -13.48 -3.32
CA GLU A 200 -4.97 -13.78 -3.06
C GLU A 200 -5.17 -15.06 -2.23
N GLU A 201 -4.27 -16.05 -2.37
CA GLU A 201 -4.35 -17.31 -1.63
C GLU A 201 -4.19 -17.12 -0.11
N SER A 202 -3.29 -16.23 0.30
CA SER A 202 -3.12 -15.82 1.70
C SER A 202 -4.39 -15.16 2.26
N PHE A 203 -5.21 -14.58 1.39
CA PHE A 203 -6.49 -13.99 1.75
C PHE A 203 -7.61 -15.05 1.86
N ARG A 204 -7.69 -16.03 0.95
CA ARG A 204 -8.69 -17.11 1.02
C ARG A 204 -8.53 -17.99 2.26
N ARG A 205 -7.28 -18.25 2.68
CA ARG A 205 -6.99 -19.05 3.89
C ARG A 205 -7.43 -18.37 5.20
N GLN A 206 -7.46 -17.03 5.26
CA GLN A 206 -7.96 -16.30 6.43
C GLN A 206 -9.49 -16.33 6.55
N GLN A 207 -10.22 -16.38 5.43
CA GLN A 207 -11.68 -16.54 5.46
C GLN A 207 -12.11 -17.92 5.96
N SER A 208 -11.30 -18.95 5.68
CA SER A 208 -11.57 -20.33 6.10
C SER A 208 -11.17 -20.62 7.55
N SER A 209 -10.37 -19.75 8.19
CA SER A 209 -9.92 -19.91 9.59
C SER A 209 -10.60 -18.95 10.58
N SER A 210 -11.53 -18.12 10.10
CA SER A 210 -12.37 -17.23 10.94
C SER A 210 -13.80 -17.76 11.12
N GLY A 211 -14.03 -19.03 10.79
CA GLY A 211 -15.34 -19.69 10.73
C GLY A 211 -15.43 -20.99 11.53
N ASP A 212 -14.58 -21.17 12.55
CA ASP A 212 -14.68 -22.21 13.57
C ASP A 212 -14.72 -21.59 14.97
#